data_AF-A0A7K1AUT0-F1
#
_entry.id   AF-A0A7K1AUT0-F1
#
_cell.length_a   1.000
_cell.length_b   1.000
_cell.length_c   1.000
_cell.angle_alpha   90.00
_cell.angle_beta   90.00
_cell.angle_gamma   90.00
#
_symmetry.space_group_name_H-M   'P 1'
#
loop_
_entity.id
_entity.type
_entity.pdbx_description
1 polymer ?
#
loop_
_entity_poly.entity_id
_entity_poly.type
_entity_poly.pdbx_seq_one_letter_code
_entity_poly.pdbx_strand_id
1 'polypeptide(L)'
;MQNGQDALGDEKVVGIIFGQNSQRHCSGALIAPRIVATSAHCVLRIDNGIYSKEKHFSGEILARFSVSDLWVSAPGVDIPKGGTSNKAKVLAQYVPETYTDSMCEGTDCNAGMGDVAILILDKELSNKSFRYATKEEILSMKSVSTTVLSIAYGLKSEQDWQNAKSGIGQDGKPTKSEAVTRTNFCCAGKKVEQWSKENPYGLVQTVLPKGVFHGGGDSGSPLWIKIGTEWVYVGAAGAANGPVAGNVEATSPRWTDPFELSVVGATYYTIAGHQNIFSDAEKYLTQRIVKEKKDLEDAIVKAAAELKAKQEAEAKAAAELKAKEEADAKAALELKAKEEADAKATAAKLAAEKIAATKAAAMKKTTITCVKGKLVKKVTAIKPVCPKGYKKK
;
A
#
# COMPACT_ATOMS: atom_id res chain seq x y z
N MET A 1 13.54 -24.47 8.28
CA MET A 1 13.79 -25.79 8.92
C MET A 1 13.87 -26.90 7.88
N GLN A 2 15.01 -27.57 7.80
CA GLN A 2 15.22 -28.76 6.99
C GLN A 2 14.40 -29.94 7.52
N ASN A 3 13.75 -30.67 6.61
CA ASN A 3 12.86 -31.81 6.89
C ASN A 3 11.65 -31.48 7.79
N GLY A 4 11.32 -30.20 7.94
CA GLY A 4 10.07 -29.75 8.56
C GLY A 4 8.87 -29.97 7.63
N GLN A 5 7.67 -29.83 8.19
CA GLN A 5 6.42 -29.88 7.44
C GLN A 5 6.20 -28.57 6.69
N ASP A 6 5.51 -28.61 5.55
CA ASP A 6 5.09 -27.40 4.84
C ASP A 6 4.20 -26.53 5.74
N ALA A 7 4.42 -25.22 5.67
CA ALA A 7 3.69 -24.25 6.47
C ALA A 7 3.16 -23.07 5.63
N LEU A 8 3.05 -23.24 4.31
CA LEU A 8 2.48 -22.22 3.44
C LEU A 8 1.04 -21.90 3.89
N GLY A 9 0.72 -20.62 3.99
CA GLY A 9 -0.55 -20.11 4.51
C GLY A 9 -0.67 -20.10 6.04
N ASP A 10 0.35 -20.51 6.79
CA ASP A 10 0.32 -20.44 8.26
C ASP A 10 0.52 -19.00 8.75
N GLU A 11 -0.47 -18.48 9.46
CA GLU A 11 -0.52 -17.09 9.92
C GLU A 11 0.46 -16.75 11.05
N LYS A 12 1.15 -17.77 11.60
CA LYS A 12 2.05 -17.63 12.75
C LYS A 12 3.50 -17.35 12.37
N VAL A 13 3.78 -17.08 11.09
CA VAL A 13 5.14 -16.78 10.61
C VAL A 13 5.13 -15.71 9.53
N VAL A 14 6.11 -14.82 9.57
CA VAL A 14 6.41 -13.84 8.53
C VAL A 14 7.88 -13.92 8.13
N GLY A 15 8.21 -13.47 6.92
CA GLY A 15 9.58 -13.30 6.47
C GLY A 15 10.05 -11.86 6.68
N ILE A 16 11.27 -11.70 7.20
CA ILE A 16 11.98 -10.42 7.30
C ILE A 16 12.83 -10.23 6.05
N ILE A 17 12.64 -9.12 5.34
CA ILE A 17 13.17 -8.91 3.98
C ILE A 17 13.97 -7.61 3.93
N PHE A 18 15.21 -7.67 3.45
CA PHE A 18 16.05 -6.49 3.18
C PHE A 18 16.05 -6.16 1.70
N GLY A 19 15.53 -5.00 1.34
CA GLY A 19 15.36 -4.56 -0.04
C GLY A 19 14.01 -4.98 -0.63
N GLN A 20 13.46 -4.13 -1.49
CA GLN A 20 12.07 -4.25 -1.97
C GLN A 20 11.79 -5.55 -2.76
N ASN A 21 12.77 -6.06 -3.50
CA ASN A 21 12.63 -7.21 -4.40
C ASN A 21 13.53 -8.38 -3.99
N SER A 22 13.81 -8.50 -2.69
CA SER A 22 14.68 -9.53 -2.15
C SER A 22 13.89 -10.69 -1.54
N GLN A 23 14.57 -11.82 -1.39
CA GLN A 23 14.09 -12.91 -0.55
C GLN A 23 14.17 -12.56 0.93
N ARG A 24 13.54 -13.40 1.76
CA ARG A 24 13.73 -13.36 3.20
C ARG A 24 15.20 -13.52 3.61
N HIS A 25 15.59 -12.72 4.58
CA HIS A 25 16.83 -12.81 5.33
C HIS A 25 16.63 -13.61 6.63
N CYS A 26 15.54 -13.32 7.34
CA CYS A 26 15.18 -13.94 8.60
C CYS A 26 13.68 -14.27 8.65
N SER A 27 13.27 -14.86 9.76
CA SER A 27 11.88 -15.17 10.11
C SER A 27 11.37 -14.27 11.25
N GLY A 28 10.06 -14.24 11.47
CA GLY A 28 9.43 -13.51 12.57
C GLY A 28 7.98 -13.95 12.78
N ALA A 29 7.27 -13.31 13.70
CA ALA A 29 5.83 -13.46 13.91
C ALA A 29 5.11 -12.11 13.85
N LEU A 30 4.02 -12.05 13.11
CA LEU A 30 3.04 -10.97 13.24
C LEU A 30 2.16 -11.26 14.46
N ILE A 31 2.42 -10.58 15.58
CA ILE A 31 1.73 -10.79 16.85
C ILE A 31 0.56 -9.82 17.05
N ALA A 32 0.53 -8.71 16.32
CA ALA A 32 -0.63 -7.83 16.19
C ALA A 32 -0.63 -7.21 14.78
N PRO A 33 -1.71 -6.56 14.31
CA PRO A 33 -1.86 -6.12 12.92
C PRO A 33 -0.67 -5.38 12.32
N ARG A 34 0.04 -4.59 13.14
CA ARG A 34 1.25 -3.82 12.77
C ARG A 34 2.45 -4.11 13.65
N ILE A 35 2.43 -5.16 14.47
CA ILE A 35 3.49 -5.47 15.44
C ILE A 35 4.07 -6.84 15.11
N VAL A 36 5.37 -6.86 14.85
CA VAL A 36 6.12 -8.06 14.50
C VAL A 36 7.20 -8.32 15.54
N ALA A 37 7.34 -9.56 15.99
CA ALA A 37 8.47 -9.99 16.79
C ALA A 37 9.47 -10.80 15.94
N THR A 38 10.76 -10.55 16.13
CA THR A 38 11.87 -11.26 15.46
C THR A 38 13.11 -11.23 16.36
N SER A 39 14.27 -11.68 15.89
CA SER A 39 15.54 -11.56 16.62
C SER A 39 16.23 -10.22 16.34
N ALA A 40 16.96 -9.71 17.32
CA ALA A 40 17.67 -8.43 17.23
C ALA A 40 18.79 -8.47 16.19
N HIS A 41 19.54 -9.58 16.12
CA HIS A 41 20.64 -9.72 15.18
C HIS A 41 20.17 -9.66 13.72
N CYS A 42 18.90 -9.97 13.44
CA CYS A 42 18.32 -9.88 12.11
C CYS A 42 18.07 -8.45 11.65
N VAL A 43 18.00 -7.47 12.56
CA VAL A 43 17.62 -6.08 12.23
C VAL A 43 18.69 -5.05 12.60
N LEU A 44 19.68 -5.43 13.42
CA LEU A 44 20.81 -4.55 13.78
C LEU A 44 22.07 -4.76 12.94
N ARG A 45 22.20 -5.88 12.23
CA ARG A 45 23.32 -6.10 11.30
C ARG A 45 22.98 -5.41 9.97
N ILE A 46 23.56 -4.25 9.69
CA ILE A 46 23.30 -3.46 8.48
C ILE A 46 24.60 -3.40 7.64
N ASP A 47 24.52 -3.78 6.36
CA ASP A 47 25.60 -3.90 5.35
C ASP A 47 26.65 -5.01 5.52
N ASN A 48 26.65 -5.98 4.59
CA ASN A 48 27.69 -7.01 4.42
C ASN A 48 28.08 -7.80 5.70
N GLY A 49 27.16 -7.90 6.67
CA GLY A 49 27.45 -8.51 7.97
C GLY A 49 28.35 -7.67 8.89
N ILE A 50 28.57 -6.39 8.57
CA ILE A 50 29.31 -5.46 9.41
C ILE A 50 28.36 -4.89 10.46
N TYR A 51 28.69 -5.18 11.72
CA TYR A 51 28.02 -4.63 12.88
C TYR A 51 28.28 -3.12 12.95
N SER A 52 27.24 -2.30 12.87
CA SER A 52 27.36 -0.94 13.38
C SER A 52 27.50 -1.03 14.90
N LYS A 53 28.73 -0.89 15.41
CA LYS A 53 28.97 -0.72 16.85
C LYS A 53 28.29 0.53 17.42
N GLU A 54 27.78 1.41 16.56
CA GLU A 54 27.39 2.77 16.91
C GLU A 54 25.92 3.00 17.28
N LYS A 55 25.18 1.97 17.73
CA LYS A 55 24.08 2.05 18.73
C LYS A 55 23.05 0.95 18.47
N HIS A 56 22.66 0.22 19.53
CA HIS A 56 21.35 -0.42 19.57
C HIS A 56 20.32 0.68 19.28
N PHE A 57 19.70 0.62 18.11
CA PHE A 57 18.75 1.62 17.68
C PHE A 57 17.33 1.14 18.00
N SER A 58 16.66 1.89 18.87
CA SER A 58 15.23 1.75 19.17
C SER A 58 14.52 3.05 18.82
N GLY A 59 13.52 2.97 17.94
CA GLY A 59 12.76 4.10 17.44
C GLY A 59 12.47 4.04 15.94
N GLU A 60 12.07 5.18 15.38
CA GLU A 60 11.71 5.33 13.98
C GLU A 60 12.92 5.20 13.05
N ILE A 61 12.86 4.25 12.11
CA ILE A 61 13.91 4.02 11.12
C ILE A 61 13.97 5.23 10.19
N LEU A 62 14.94 6.11 10.42
CA LEU A 62 15.15 7.27 9.59
C LEU A 62 15.78 6.86 8.25
N ALA A 63 15.33 7.49 7.15
CA ALA A 63 15.84 7.22 5.80
C ALA A 63 17.36 7.29 5.67
N ARG A 64 18.05 8.08 6.52
CA ARG A 64 19.52 8.19 6.54
C ARG A 64 20.26 6.95 7.05
N PHE A 65 19.56 6.00 7.69
CA PHE A 65 20.11 4.74 8.17
C PHE A 65 19.77 3.56 7.24
N SER A 66 18.96 3.80 6.19
CA SER A 66 18.45 2.76 5.29
C SER A 66 19.34 2.63 4.05
N VAL A 67 20.38 1.82 4.17
CA VAL A 67 21.10 1.23 3.02
C VAL A 67 20.30 0.08 2.39
N SER A 68 19.24 -0.39 3.07
CA SER A 68 18.22 -1.27 2.49
C SER A 68 16.86 -1.03 3.18
N ASP A 69 15.80 -0.86 2.39
CA ASP A 69 14.44 -0.79 2.92
C ASP A 69 14.11 -2.10 3.65
N LEU A 70 13.76 -2.03 4.94
CA LEU A 70 13.34 -3.18 5.73
C LEU A 70 11.84 -3.43 5.55
N TRP A 71 11.49 -4.66 5.18
CA TRP A 71 10.12 -5.09 4.93
C TRP A 71 9.79 -6.36 5.69
N VAL A 72 8.49 -6.57 5.92
CA VAL A 72 7.94 -7.82 6.47
C VAL A 72 6.88 -8.35 5.51
N SER A 73 6.97 -9.63 5.16
CA SER A 73 5.94 -10.29 4.35
C SER A 73 4.62 -10.42 5.11
N ALA A 74 3.50 -10.54 4.40
CA ALA A 74 2.29 -11.07 5.00
C ALA A 74 2.52 -12.48 5.57
N PRO A 75 1.69 -12.90 6.54
CA PRO A 75 1.87 -14.21 7.17
C PRO A 75 1.79 -15.39 6.20
N GLY A 76 2.70 -16.34 6.34
CA GLY A 76 2.68 -17.63 5.65
C GLY A 76 2.81 -17.60 4.12
N VAL A 77 3.08 -16.45 3.49
CA VAL A 77 3.14 -16.33 2.03
C VAL A 77 4.40 -16.94 1.42
N ASP A 78 4.38 -17.22 0.12
CA ASP A 78 5.60 -17.55 -0.63
C ASP A 78 6.45 -16.28 -0.85
N ILE A 79 7.77 -16.41 -0.69
CA ILE A 79 8.77 -15.34 -0.87
C ILE A 79 9.86 -15.81 -1.86
N PRO A 80 9.56 -15.84 -3.18
CA PRO A 80 10.48 -16.30 -4.21
C PRO A 80 11.62 -15.30 -4.44
N LYS A 81 12.56 -15.59 -5.36
CA LYS A 81 13.78 -14.80 -5.59
C LYS A 81 13.53 -13.31 -5.80
N GLY A 82 12.47 -12.95 -6.51
CA GLY A 82 12.07 -11.55 -6.75
C GLY A 82 11.32 -10.88 -5.60
N GLY A 83 11.23 -11.54 -4.44
CA GLY A 83 10.45 -11.10 -3.29
C GLY A 83 8.94 -11.31 -3.47
N THR A 84 8.16 -10.68 -2.59
CA THR A 84 6.70 -10.71 -2.61
C THR A 84 6.12 -9.30 -2.61
N SER A 85 5.01 -9.08 -3.31
CA SER A 85 4.26 -7.82 -3.24
C SER A 85 3.42 -7.72 -1.97
N ASN A 86 3.08 -8.86 -1.35
CA ASN A 86 2.29 -8.92 -0.13
C ASN A 86 3.19 -8.71 1.09
N LYS A 87 3.56 -7.45 1.33
CA LYS A 87 4.46 -7.01 2.40
C LYS A 87 4.13 -5.61 2.90
N ALA A 88 4.65 -5.28 4.08
CA ALA A 88 4.57 -3.96 4.71
C ALA A 88 5.98 -3.45 5.02
N LYS A 89 6.15 -2.12 5.03
CA LYS A 89 7.41 -1.47 5.38
C LYS A 89 7.55 -1.39 6.89
N VAL A 90 8.75 -1.53 7.40
CA VAL A 90 9.04 -1.28 8.83
C VAL A 90 9.26 0.21 9.05
N LEU A 91 8.46 0.81 9.93
CA LEU A 91 8.56 2.20 10.36
C LEU A 91 9.52 2.39 11.54
N ALA A 92 9.48 1.46 12.49
CA ALA A 92 10.26 1.55 13.72
C ALA A 92 10.69 0.16 14.18
N GLN A 93 11.78 0.10 14.92
CA GLN A 93 12.28 -1.10 15.57
C GLN A 93 12.60 -0.82 17.03
N TYR A 94 12.49 -1.84 17.88
CA TYR A 94 12.77 -1.78 19.30
C TYR A 94 13.55 -3.01 19.69
N VAL A 95 14.78 -2.79 20.18
CA VAL A 95 15.71 -3.83 20.59
C VAL A 95 16.10 -3.60 22.05
N PRO A 96 16.27 -4.66 22.87
CA PRO A 96 16.76 -4.51 24.23
C PRO A 96 18.11 -3.78 24.25
N GLU A 97 18.27 -2.81 25.15
CA GLU A 97 19.57 -2.16 25.38
C GLU A 97 20.64 -3.15 25.80
N THR A 98 20.21 -4.23 26.47
CA THR A 98 21.04 -5.35 26.93
C THR A 98 21.42 -6.34 25.82
N TYR A 99 20.95 -6.13 24.59
CA TYR A 99 21.29 -7.00 23.48
C TYR A 99 22.82 -7.07 23.31
N THR A 100 23.33 -8.27 23.09
CA THR A 100 24.72 -8.48 22.65
C THR A 100 24.71 -9.57 21.60
N ASP A 101 25.50 -9.38 20.55
CA ASP A 101 25.56 -10.38 19.47
C ASP A 101 26.32 -11.64 19.92
N SER A 102 26.06 -12.76 19.23
CA SER A 102 26.82 -13.99 19.39
C SER A 102 28.30 -13.75 19.13
N MET A 103 29.16 -14.25 20.01
CA MET A 103 30.60 -14.04 19.92
C MET A 103 31.38 -15.25 20.44
N CYS A 104 32.54 -15.49 19.84
CA CYS A 104 33.51 -16.49 20.31
C CYS A 104 34.79 -15.78 20.77
N GLU A 105 35.20 -16.04 22.02
CA GLU A 105 36.48 -15.60 22.58
C GLU A 105 37.37 -16.84 22.76
N GLY A 106 38.22 -17.11 21.76
CA GLY A 106 38.96 -18.37 21.70
C GLY A 106 38.03 -19.56 21.49
N THR A 107 38.01 -20.51 22.43
CA THR A 107 37.11 -21.67 22.39
C THR A 107 35.78 -21.44 23.12
N ASP A 108 35.61 -20.30 23.81
CA ASP A 108 34.37 -19.96 24.50
C ASP A 108 33.43 -19.20 23.56
N CYS A 109 32.50 -19.94 22.95
CA CYS A 109 31.45 -19.39 22.10
C CYS A 109 30.16 -19.22 22.90
N ASN A 110 29.57 -18.02 22.81
CA ASN A 110 28.32 -17.67 23.44
C ASN A 110 27.31 -17.23 22.38
N ALA A 111 26.07 -17.69 22.51
CA ALA A 111 24.95 -17.13 21.74
C ALA A 111 24.76 -15.64 22.12
N GLY A 112 24.08 -14.88 21.26
CA GLY A 112 23.73 -13.50 21.59
C GLY A 112 22.81 -13.45 22.81
N MET A 113 22.91 -12.42 23.65
CA MET A 113 22.01 -12.22 24.80
C MET A 113 20.93 -11.19 24.45
N GLY A 114 19.71 -11.38 24.95
CA GLY A 114 18.60 -10.47 24.69
C GLY A 114 18.24 -10.32 23.21
N ASP A 115 18.41 -11.39 22.44
CA ASP A 115 18.30 -11.39 20.99
C ASP A 115 16.84 -11.50 20.51
N VAL A 116 16.08 -10.46 20.81
CA VAL A 116 14.69 -10.26 20.40
C VAL A 116 14.48 -8.81 19.98
N ALA A 117 13.60 -8.58 19.02
CA ALA A 117 13.24 -7.25 18.56
C ALA A 117 11.74 -7.17 18.24
N ILE A 118 11.18 -5.99 18.42
CA ILE A 118 9.83 -5.64 17.99
C ILE A 118 9.90 -4.64 16.84
N LEU A 119 9.16 -4.91 15.78
CA LEU A 119 9.05 -4.05 14.60
C LEU A 119 7.64 -3.51 14.48
N ILE A 120 7.52 -2.24 14.08
CA ILE A 120 6.25 -1.57 13.80
C ILE A 120 6.10 -1.34 12.30
N LEU A 121 4.97 -1.77 11.74
CA LEU A 121 4.69 -1.72 10.30
C LEU A 121 3.95 -0.46 9.86
N ASP A 122 4.10 -0.07 8.59
CA ASP A 122 3.41 1.06 7.97
C ASP A 122 1.92 0.81 7.73
N LYS A 123 1.54 -0.44 7.49
CA LYS A 123 0.16 -0.89 7.30
C LYS A 123 -0.08 -2.25 7.94
N GLU A 124 -1.35 -2.57 8.12
CA GLU A 124 -1.76 -3.87 8.62
C GLU A 124 -1.48 -4.98 7.60
N LEU A 125 -0.98 -6.12 8.08
CA LEU A 125 -0.81 -7.34 7.28
C LEU A 125 -1.83 -8.44 7.62
N SER A 126 -2.50 -8.31 8.76
CA SER A 126 -3.56 -9.18 9.24
C SER A 126 -4.40 -8.42 10.26
N ASN A 127 -5.65 -8.84 10.48
CA ASN A 127 -6.49 -8.35 11.56
C ASN A 127 -6.38 -9.19 12.84
N LYS A 128 -5.53 -10.23 12.84
CA LYS A 128 -5.33 -11.13 13.99
C LYS A 128 -4.31 -10.57 14.97
N SER A 129 -4.56 -10.85 16.24
CA SER A 129 -3.66 -10.55 17.34
C SER A 129 -3.44 -11.81 18.18
N PHE A 130 -2.21 -11.99 18.63
CA PHE A 130 -1.79 -13.03 19.55
C PHE A 130 -1.13 -12.37 20.74
N ARG A 131 -1.50 -12.79 21.96
CA ARG A 131 -0.72 -12.42 23.13
C ARG A 131 0.61 -13.16 23.15
N TYR A 132 1.56 -12.62 23.88
CA TYR A 132 2.78 -13.33 24.24
C TYR A 132 2.64 -14.00 25.61
N ALA A 133 3.48 -15.00 25.87
CA ALA A 133 3.45 -15.79 27.08
C ALA A 133 3.83 -14.95 28.32
N THR A 134 3.15 -15.17 29.44
CA THR A 134 3.51 -14.53 30.71
C THR A 134 4.77 -15.15 31.30
N LYS A 135 5.33 -14.48 32.33
CA LYS A 135 6.49 -15.01 33.07
C LYS A 135 6.17 -16.38 33.66
N GLU A 136 4.98 -16.55 34.23
CA GLU A 136 4.52 -17.77 34.87
C GLU A 136 4.34 -18.90 33.85
N GLU A 137 3.77 -18.61 32.67
CA GLU A 137 3.62 -19.58 31.59
C GLU A 137 4.99 -20.05 31.06
N ILE A 138 5.96 -19.14 30.93
CA ILE A 138 7.33 -19.46 30.52
C ILE A 138 8.03 -20.34 31.58
N LEU A 139 7.91 -20.00 32.85
CA LEU A 139 8.48 -20.80 33.94
C LEU A 139 7.83 -22.19 34.00
N SER A 140 6.52 -22.27 33.80
CA SER A 140 5.78 -23.53 33.77
C SER A 140 6.22 -24.42 32.59
N MET A 141 6.32 -23.88 31.37
CA MET A 141 6.74 -24.70 30.23
C MET A 141 8.19 -25.19 30.32
N LYS A 142 9.05 -24.49 31.08
CA LYS A 142 10.43 -24.91 31.33
C LYS A 142 10.55 -25.98 32.40
N SER A 143 9.55 -26.16 33.28
CA SER A 143 9.64 -27.13 34.38
C SER A 143 9.21 -28.54 33.99
N VAL A 144 8.39 -28.71 32.94
CA VAL A 144 7.76 -30.01 32.60
C VAL A 144 8.06 -30.54 31.20
N SER A 145 8.95 -29.91 30.42
CA SER A 145 9.23 -30.25 29.02
C SER A 145 7.95 -30.25 28.16
N THR A 146 7.60 -29.09 27.62
CA THR A 146 6.35 -28.85 26.92
C THR A 146 6.52 -28.92 25.41
N THR A 147 5.53 -29.51 24.73
CA THR A 147 5.45 -29.47 23.26
C THR A 147 5.14 -28.06 22.78
N VAL A 148 5.92 -27.58 21.83
CA VAL A 148 5.87 -26.24 21.26
C VAL A 148 6.00 -26.33 19.74
N LEU A 149 5.56 -25.29 19.03
CA LEU A 149 5.63 -25.22 17.57
C LEU A 149 6.68 -24.18 17.17
N SER A 150 7.69 -24.62 16.43
CA SER A 150 8.60 -23.73 15.69
C SER A 150 8.11 -23.62 14.25
N ILE A 151 8.27 -22.44 13.64
CA ILE A 151 7.90 -22.19 12.25
C ILE A 151 8.84 -21.13 11.65
N ALA A 152 9.34 -21.35 10.44
CA ALA A 152 10.44 -20.54 9.91
C ALA A 152 10.59 -20.61 8.37
N TYR A 153 11.27 -19.63 7.79
CA TYR A 153 11.59 -19.54 6.35
C TYR A 153 13.05 -19.88 6.00
N GLY A 154 13.82 -20.43 6.93
CA GLY A 154 15.22 -20.76 6.67
C GLY A 154 15.41 -21.90 5.67
N LEU A 155 16.65 -22.03 5.23
CA LEU A 155 17.13 -23.00 4.26
C LEU A 155 16.74 -24.44 4.66
N LYS A 156 16.44 -25.28 3.67
CA LYS A 156 15.96 -26.65 3.90
C LYS A 156 16.98 -27.70 3.48
N SER A 157 18.09 -27.27 2.87
CA SER A 157 19.14 -28.16 2.38
C SER A 157 20.44 -27.40 2.10
N GLU A 158 21.52 -28.14 1.91
CA GLU A 158 22.77 -27.62 1.35
C GLU A 158 22.55 -27.03 -0.05
N GLN A 159 21.70 -27.66 -0.88
CA GLN A 159 21.40 -27.15 -2.22
C GLN A 159 20.74 -25.77 -2.17
N ASP A 160 19.80 -25.53 -1.24
CA ASP A 160 19.20 -24.21 -1.06
C ASP A 160 20.26 -23.16 -0.72
N TRP A 161 21.25 -23.53 0.09
CA TRP A 161 22.34 -22.62 0.44
C TRP A 161 23.25 -22.31 -0.74
N GLN A 162 23.63 -23.34 -1.50
CA GLN A 162 24.41 -23.16 -2.73
C GLN A 162 23.65 -22.29 -3.73
N ASN A 163 22.34 -22.49 -3.86
CA ASN A 163 21.48 -21.66 -4.70
C ASN A 163 21.42 -20.21 -4.20
N ALA A 164 21.30 -19.99 -2.89
CA ALA A 164 21.30 -18.65 -2.29
C ALA A 164 22.65 -17.94 -2.55
N LYS A 165 23.78 -18.62 -2.35
CA LYS A 165 25.13 -18.10 -2.62
C LYS A 165 25.38 -17.80 -4.09
N SER A 166 24.87 -18.65 -4.97
CA SER A 166 25.00 -18.50 -6.44
C SER A 166 23.99 -17.49 -7.00
N GLY A 167 23.20 -16.84 -6.13
CA GLY A 167 22.17 -15.88 -6.53
C GLY A 167 20.98 -16.52 -7.25
N ILE A 168 20.83 -17.85 -7.30
CA ILE A 168 19.67 -18.56 -7.86
C ILE A 168 18.44 -18.40 -6.96
N GLY A 169 18.66 -18.19 -5.66
CA GLY A 169 17.61 -18.04 -4.64
C GLY A 169 17.15 -19.37 -4.06
N GLN A 170 16.47 -19.31 -2.92
CA GLN A 170 15.93 -20.46 -2.20
C GLN A 170 14.40 -20.57 -2.42
N ASP A 171 13.76 -21.68 -2.06
CA ASP A 171 12.37 -21.99 -2.46
C ASP A 171 11.28 -20.97 -2.04
N GLY A 172 11.53 -20.19 -0.98
CA GLY A 172 10.66 -19.10 -0.54
C GLY A 172 9.58 -19.47 0.47
N LYS A 173 9.45 -20.76 0.80
CA LYS A 173 8.28 -21.27 1.52
C LYS A 173 8.57 -21.57 2.99
N PRO A 174 7.68 -21.23 3.92
CA PRO A 174 7.89 -21.53 5.33
C PRO A 174 7.73 -23.03 5.62
N THR A 175 8.37 -23.46 6.69
CA THR A 175 8.32 -24.82 7.23
C THR A 175 8.09 -24.78 8.72
N LYS A 176 7.47 -25.83 9.27
CA LYS A 176 7.19 -25.94 10.70
C LYS A 176 7.60 -27.29 11.26
N SER A 177 7.87 -27.33 12.55
CA SER A 177 8.08 -28.56 13.30
C SER A 177 7.60 -28.38 14.72
N GLU A 178 7.01 -29.43 15.28
CA GLU A 178 6.93 -29.54 16.73
C GLU A 178 8.34 -29.63 17.30
N ALA A 179 8.52 -29.14 18.51
CA ALA A 179 9.73 -29.22 19.31
C ALA A 179 9.32 -29.40 20.77
N VAL A 180 10.26 -29.75 21.63
CA VAL A 180 10.04 -29.81 23.08
C VAL A 180 10.93 -28.82 23.79
N THR A 181 10.42 -28.15 24.83
CA THR A 181 11.23 -27.27 25.66
C THR A 181 12.22 -28.08 26.50
N ARG A 182 13.39 -27.50 26.75
CA ARG A 182 14.38 -28.08 27.67
C ARG A 182 14.07 -27.68 29.10
N THR A 183 14.19 -28.65 30.01
CA THR A 183 14.19 -28.42 31.46
C THR A 183 15.58 -28.05 31.99
N ASN A 184 16.64 -28.44 31.28
CA ASN A 184 18.03 -28.11 31.60
C ASN A 184 18.62 -27.19 30.54
N PHE A 185 19.39 -26.19 30.97
CA PHE A 185 20.13 -25.34 30.06
C PHE A 185 21.15 -26.16 29.27
N CYS A 186 21.33 -25.86 27.98
CA CYS A 186 22.42 -26.39 27.22
C CYS A 186 22.96 -25.39 26.19
N CYS A 187 24.24 -25.57 25.86
CA CYS A 187 24.71 -25.40 24.49
C CYS A 187 24.67 -23.95 23.93
N ALA A 188 24.47 -22.93 24.77
CA ALA A 188 24.46 -21.53 24.34
C ALA A 188 25.61 -20.69 24.96
N GLY A 189 26.56 -21.34 25.63
CA GLY A 189 27.72 -20.70 26.26
C GLY A 189 27.49 -20.31 27.72
N LYS A 190 28.59 -20.13 28.47
CA LYS A 190 28.56 -19.91 29.92
C LYS A 190 27.96 -18.56 30.31
N LYS A 191 28.22 -17.50 29.52
CA LYS A 191 27.67 -16.16 29.77
C LYS A 191 26.14 -16.18 29.64
N VAL A 192 25.62 -16.87 28.62
CA VAL A 192 24.18 -17.03 28.40
C VAL A 192 23.56 -17.92 29.47
N GLU A 193 24.26 -18.97 29.92
CA GLU A 193 23.81 -19.81 31.03
C GLU A 193 23.62 -18.99 32.31
N GLN A 194 24.63 -18.20 32.66
CA GLN A 194 24.57 -17.32 33.83
C GLN A 194 23.42 -16.32 33.71
N TRP A 195 23.32 -15.64 32.56
CA TRP A 195 22.23 -14.70 32.30
C TRP A 195 20.85 -15.36 32.43
N SER A 196 20.70 -16.60 31.95
CA SER A 196 19.44 -17.34 32.04
C SER A 196 19.05 -17.70 33.48
N LYS A 197 20.00 -17.81 34.41
CA LYS A 197 19.74 -18.03 35.83
C LYS A 197 19.27 -16.74 36.51
N GLU A 198 19.86 -15.62 36.13
CA GLU A 198 19.48 -14.28 36.60
C GLU A 198 18.14 -13.81 35.99
N ASN A 199 17.82 -14.27 34.78
CA ASN A 199 16.58 -13.99 34.05
C ASN A 199 15.87 -15.29 33.62
N PRO A 200 15.23 -16.01 34.56
CA PRO A 200 14.71 -17.37 34.33
C PRO A 200 13.57 -17.46 33.33
N TYR A 201 12.91 -16.35 33.01
CA TYR A 201 11.87 -16.28 31.97
C TYR A 201 12.36 -15.57 30.69
N GLY A 202 13.63 -15.15 30.63
CA GLY A 202 14.16 -14.38 29.51
C GLY A 202 14.46 -15.21 28.26
N LEU A 203 14.69 -16.51 28.42
CA LEU A 203 14.84 -17.43 27.31
C LEU A 203 14.21 -18.81 27.57
N VAL A 204 13.87 -19.47 26.46
CA VAL A 204 13.42 -20.85 26.38
C VAL A 204 14.31 -21.58 25.38
N GLN A 205 14.77 -22.77 25.71
CA GLN A 205 15.52 -23.61 24.78
C GLN A 205 14.69 -24.80 24.37
N THR A 206 14.92 -25.31 23.17
CA THR A 206 14.15 -26.40 22.60
C THR A 206 15.04 -27.52 22.07
N VAL A 207 14.42 -28.66 21.80
CA VAL A 207 14.97 -29.77 21.02
C VAL A 207 14.01 -30.10 19.90
N LEU A 208 14.52 -30.23 18.68
CA LEU A 208 13.76 -30.66 17.51
C LEU A 208 13.70 -32.19 17.42
N PRO A 209 12.70 -32.75 16.73
CA PRO A 209 12.63 -34.17 16.44
C PRO A 209 13.86 -34.65 15.66
N LYS A 210 14.24 -35.91 15.87
CA LYS A 210 15.37 -36.53 15.16
C LYS A 210 15.20 -36.39 13.65
N GLY A 211 16.22 -35.86 12.98
CA GLY A 211 16.24 -35.68 11.53
C GLY A 211 15.65 -34.36 11.05
N VAL A 212 15.11 -33.52 11.94
CA VAL A 212 14.70 -32.15 11.65
C VAL A 212 15.79 -31.20 12.13
N PHE A 213 16.20 -30.26 11.26
CA PHE A 213 17.30 -29.34 11.56
C PHE A 213 16.90 -27.90 11.27
N HIS A 214 17.48 -26.97 12.01
CA HIS A 214 17.43 -25.56 11.63
C HIS A 214 18.24 -25.32 10.34
N GLY A 215 17.88 -24.28 9.60
CA GLY A 215 18.66 -23.78 8.47
C GLY A 215 18.98 -22.29 8.62
N GLY A 216 20.00 -21.83 7.88
CA GLY A 216 20.27 -20.39 7.78
C GLY A 216 19.01 -19.62 7.38
N GLY A 217 18.72 -18.51 8.08
CA GLY A 217 17.47 -17.74 7.91
C GLY A 217 16.29 -18.19 8.80
N ASP A 218 16.43 -19.29 9.56
CA ASP A 218 15.49 -19.60 10.65
C ASP A 218 15.64 -18.62 11.84
N SER A 219 16.70 -17.82 11.87
CA SER A 219 16.84 -16.71 12.83
C SER A 219 15.58 -15.85 12.91
N GLY A 220 15.17 -15.52 14.13
CA GLY A 220 13.92 -14.81 14.41
C GLY A 220 12.67 -15.69 14.32
N SER A 221 12.79 -16.99 13.99
CA SER A 221 11.65 -17.91 13.92
C SER A 221 10.84 -17.86 15.21
N PRO A 222 9.52 -17.72 15.14
CA PRO A 222 8.70 -17.66 16.32
C PRO A 222 8.46 -19.05 16.92
N LEU A 223 8.56 -19.11 18.25
CA LEU A 223 8.12 -20.25 19.06
C LEU A 223 6.71 -20.00 19.56
N TRP A 224 5.85 -20.99 19.41
CA TRP A 224 4.46 -20.94 19.82
C TRP A 224 4.15 -22.06 20.80
N ILE A 225 3.32 -21.75 21.79
CA ILE A 225 2.74 -22.74 22.69
C ILE A 225 1.22 -22.73 22.52
N LYS A 226 0.60 -23.90 22.67
CA LYS A 226 -0.86 -24.02 22.71
C LYS A 226 -1.31 -24.12 24.17
N ILE A 227 -2.08 -23.15 24.64
CA ILE A 227 -2.63 -23.09 26.00
C ILE A 227 -4.16 -23.17 25.88
N GLY A 228 -4.72 -24.32 26.25
CA GLY A 228 -6.12 -24.63 25.96
C GLY A 228 -6.38 -24.62 24.44
N THR A 229 -7.21 -23.68 23.98
CA THR A 229 -7.50 -23.48 22.56
C THR A 229 -6.67 -22.36 21.91
N GLU A 230 -5.92 -21.61 22.69
CA GLU A 230 -5.19 -20.42 22.26
C GLU A 230 -3.76 -20.75 21.81
N TRP A 231 -3.32 -20.11 20.72
CA TRP A 231 -1.91 -20.04 20.35
C TRP A 231 -1.28 -18.80 20.94
N VAL A 232 -0.18 -18.99 21.68
CA VAL A 232 0.50 -17.94 22.42
C VAL A 232 1.94 -17.84 21.93
N TYR A 233 2.37 -16.63 21.62
CA TYR A 233 3.75 -16.37 21.18
C TYR A 233 4.71 -16.47 22.38
N VAL A 234 5.79 -17.23 22.25
CA VAL A 234 6.76 -17.43 23.35
C VAL A 234 7.99 -16.55 23.15
N GLY A 235 8.60 -16.61 21.98
CA GLY A 235 9.87 -15.92 21.73
C GLY A 235 10.41 -16.12 20.32
N ALA A 236 11.49 -15.41 20.01
CA ALA A 236 12.16 -15.42 18.72
C ALA A 236 13.47 -16.22 18.81
N ALA A 237 13.76 -17.07 17.83
CA ALA A 237 15.01 -17.83 17.80
C ALA A 237 16.21 -16.90 17.60
N GLY A 238 17.11 -16.87 18.58
CA GLY A 238 18.36 -16.11 18.48
C GLY A 238 19.53 -16.96 17.96
N ALA A 239 19.62 -18.22 18.40
CA ALA A 239 20.69 -19.12 18.00
C ALA A 239 20.20 -20.57 17.92
N ALA A 240 20.65 -21.28 16.89
CA ALA A 240 20.44 -22.71 16.74
C ALA A 240 21.57 -23.52 17.40
N ASN A 241 21.25 -24.73 17.83
CA ASN A 241 22.14 -25.73 18.39
C ASN A 241 22.23 -26.93 17.43
N GLY A 242 23.36 -27.64 17.43
CA GLY A 242 23.59 -28.75 16.50
C GLY A 242 24.08 -28.30 15.11
N PRO A 243 24.13 -29.22 14.13
CA PRO A 243 24.36 -28.86 12.74
C PRO A 243 23.17 -28.09 12.15
N VAL A 244 23.48 -27.09 11.33
CA VAL A 244 22.50 -26.18 10.71
C VAL A 244 22.64 -26.24 9.20
N ALA A 245 21.52 -26.48 8.51
CA ALA A 245 21.48 -26.55 7.05
C ALA A 245 21.95 -25.23 6.42
N GLY A 246 22.90 -25.33 5.49
CA GLY A 246 23.54 -24.18 4.84
C GLY A 246 24.67 -23.51 5.65
N ASN A 247 24.85 -23.86 6.93
CA ASN A 247 26.00 -23.37 7.70
C ASN A 247 27.05 -24.47 7.92
N VAL A 248 26.63 -25.73 7.87
CA VAL A 248 27.48 -26.89 8.05
C VAL A 248 27.42 -27.73 6.78
N GLU A 249 28.57 -27.94 6.13
CA GLU A 249 28.68 -28.76 4.92
C GLU A 249 28.10 -30.16 5.14
N ALA A 250 27.41 -30.70 4.13
CA ALA A 250 26.72 -32.00 4.23
C ALA A 250 27.67 -33.19 4.55
N THR A 251 28.96 -33.06 4.22
CA THR A 251 30.00 -34.07 4.51
C THR A 251 30.62 -33.94 5.90
N SER A 252 30.24 -32.92 6.67
CA SER A 252 30.80 -32.67 8.00
C SER A 252 30.48 -33.81 8.98
N PRO A 253 31.45 -34.24 9.82
CA PRO A 253 31.20 -35.26 10.85
C PRO A 253 30.16 -34.80 11.89
N ARG A 254 29.86 -33.50 11.98
CA ARG A 254 28.82 -32.95 12.87
C ARG A 254 27.43 -33.52 12.59
N TRP A 255 27.16 -33.97 11.36
CA TRP A 255 25.89 -34.64 10.99
C TRP A 255 25.77 -36.07 11.51
N THR A 256 26.86 -36.64 12.02
CA THR A 256 26.92 -37.98 12.60
C THR A 256 27.34 -38.00 14.07
N ASP A 257 27.74 -36.84 14.62
CA ASP A 257 28.18 -36.72 15.99
C ASP A 257 27.00 -36.92 16.97
N PRO A 258 27.07 -37.90 17.89
CA PRO A 258 25.94 -38.20 18.78
C PRO A 258 25.53 -37.04 19.68
N PHE A 259 26.49 -36.22 20.13
CA PHE A 259 26.20 -35.10 21.01
C PHE A 259 25.52 -33.97 20.25
N GLU A 260 26.06 -33.55 19.11
CA GLU A 260 25.49 -32.52 18.24
C GLU A 260 24.06 -32.87 17.81
N LEU A 261 23.81 -34.13 17.45
CA LEU A 261 22.47 -34.61 17.09
C LEU A 261 21.50 -34.65 18.27
N SER A 262 22.00 -34.87 19.49
CA SER A 262 21.18 -34.85 20.72
C SER A 262 20.75 -33.43 21.12
N VAL A 263 21.41 -32.40 20.56
CA VAL A 263 21.18 -31.01 20.96
C VAL A 263 20.50 -30.14 19.94
N VAL A 264 20.15 -30.68 18.77
CA VAL A 264 19.49 -29.96 17.68
C VAL A 264 18.23 -29.25 18.18
N GLY A 265 18.18 -27.94 18.01
CA GLY A 265 17.12 -27.08 18.50
C GLY A 265 17.57 -25.62 18.49
N ALA A 266 16.90 -24.76 19.26
CA ALA A 266 17.29 -23.36 19.34
C ALA A 266 17.03 -22.74 20.72
N THR A 267 17.76 -21.65 20.97
CA THR A 267 17.52 -20.69 22.06
C THR A 267 16.60 -19.59 21.56
N TYR A 268 15.47 -19.41 22.23
CA TYR A 268 14.46 -18.40 21.94
C TYR A 268 14.43 -17.35 23.04
N TYR A 269 14.48 -16.08 22.66
CA TYR A 269 14.37 -14.94 23.59
C TYR A 269 12.93 -14.46 23.67
N THR A 270 12.44 -14.29 24.90
CA THR A 270 11.02 -14.00 25.16
C THR A 270 10.78 -12.52 25.31
N ILE A 271 9.59 -12.04 24.94
CA ILE A 271 9.21 -10.64 25.22
C ILE A 271 9.10 -10.40 26.74
N ALA A 272 8.63 -11.39 27.49
CA ALA A 272 8.49 -11.30 28.95
C ALA A 272 9.83 -11.01 29.66
N GLY A 273 10.94 -11.47 29.10
CA GLY A 273 12.31 -11.18 29.55
C GLY A 273 12.79 -9.75 29.32
N HIS A 274 12.08 -8.98 28.48
CA HIS A 274 12.52 -7.70 27.94
C HIS A 274 11.35 -6.69 27.93
N GLN A 275 10.75 -6.46 29.11
CA GLN A 275 9.42 -5.84 29.20
C GLN A 275 9.29 -4.44 28.54
N ASN A 276 10.37 -3.67 28.45
CA ASN A 276 10.30 -2.29 27.95
C ASN A 276 10.12 -2.21 26.43
N ILE A 277 10.67 -3.16 25.66
CA ILE A 277 10.69 -3.02 24.19
C ILE A 277 9.30 -3.10 23.58
N PHE A 278 8.41 -3.90 24.16
CA PHE A 278 7.05 -4.07 23.66
C PHE A 278 6.19 -2.86 24.03
N SER A 279 6.26 -2.39 25.28
CA SER A 279 5.52 -1.20 25.72
C SER A 279 5.93 0.06 24.95
N ASP A 280 7.23 0.21 24.66
CA ASP A 280 7.74 1.35 23.89
C ASP A 280 7.25 1.30 22.43
N ALA A 281 7.23 0.11 21.84
CA ALA A 281 6.70 -0.12 20.50
C ALA A 281 5.19 0.16 20.42
N GLU A 282 4.40 -0.29 21.40
CA GLU A 282 2.97 0.00 21.49
C GLU A 282 2.68 1.49 21.67
N LYS A 283 3.47 2.17 22.51
CA LYS A 283 3.36 3.61 22.71
C LYS A 283 3.61 4.37 21.41
N TYR A 284 4.66 4.01 20.67
CA TYR A 284 4.94 4.60 19.36
C TYR A 284 3.81 4.34 18.36
N LEU A 285 3.34 3.10 18.25
CA LEU A 285 2.26 2.75 17.33
C LEU A 285 0.98 3.53 17.67
N THR A 286 0.64 3.67 18.95
CA THR A 286 -0.52 4.44 19.41
C THR A 286 -0.40 5.91 19.00
N GLN A 287 0.75 6.53 19.25
CA GLN A 287 1.02 7.91 18.84
C GLN A 287 0.95 8.06 17.31
N ARG A 288 1.47 7.07 16.59
CA ARG A 288 1.46 7.05 15.12
C ARG A 288 0.03 6.97 14.58
N ILE A 289 -0.80 6.09 15.12
CA ILE A 289 -2.22 5.97 14.72
C ILE A 289 -2.99 7.26 14.98
N VAL A 290 -2.78 7.91 16.14
CA VAL A 290 -3.41 9.20 16.45
C VAL A 290 -3.00 10.26 15.44
N LYS A 291 -1.72 10.32 15.08
CA LYS A 291 -1.21 11.24 14.06
C LYS A 291 -1.81 10.94 12.68
N GLU A 292 -1.81 9.67 12.25
CA GLU A 292 -2.37 9.25 10.96
C GLU A 292 -3.87 9.59 10.84
N LYS A 293 -4.64 9.42 11.93
CA LYS A 293 -6.06 9.81 11.98
C LYS A 293 -6.22 11.32 11.84
N LYS A 294 -5.42 12.11 12.56
CA LYS A 294 -5.46 13.57 12.46
C LYS A 294 -5.08 14.05 11.05
N ASP A 295 -4.02 13.49 10.47
CA ASP A 295 -3.57 13.83 9.12
C ASP A 295 -4.67 13.49 8.08
N LEU A 296 -5.40 12.38 8.28
CA LEU A 296 -6.55 12.01 7.44
C LEU A 296 -7.73 12.97 7.63
N GLU A 297 -8.06 13.35 8.87
CA GLU A 297 -9.12 14.33 9.17
C GLU A 297 -8.81 15.69 8.53
N ASP A 298 -7.58 16.19 8.68
CA ASP A 298 -7.11 17.43 8.08
C ASP A 298 -7.18 17.37 6.54
N ALA A 299 -6.82 16.23 5.94
CA ALA A 299 -6.94 16.01 4.50
C ALA A 299 -8.39 16.00 4.02
N ILE A 300 -9.32 15.38 4.78
CA ILE A 300 -10.75 15.38 4.47
C ILE A 300 -11.33 16.79 4.55
N VAL A 301 -11.00 17.55 5.60
CA VAL A 301 -11.45 18.95 5.75
C VAL A 301 -10.95 19.81 4.59
N LYS A 302 -9.68 19.66 4.20
CA LYS A 302 -9.12 20.37 3.06
C LYS A 302 -9.82 20.00 1.75
N ALA A 303 -10.01 18.70 1.48
CA ALA A 303 -10.70 18.23 0.29
C ALA A 303 -12.16 18.70 0.22
N ALA A 304 -12.87 18.74 1.36
CA ALA A 304 -14.23 19.26 1.45
C ALA A 304 -14.29 20.77 1.16
N ALA A 305 -13.33 21.55 1.66
CA ALA A 305 -13.24 22.98 1.37
C ALA A 305 -12.94 23.25 -0.12
N GLU A 306 -12.01 22.49 -0.71
CA GLU A 306 -11.71 22.57 -2.15
C GLU A 306 -12.93 22.20 -3.02
N LEU A 307 -13.68 21.14 -2.64
CA LEU A 307 -14.90 20.76 -3.33
C LEU A 307 -15.98 21.85 -3.24
N LYS A 308 -16.18 22.44 -2.06
CA LYS A 308 -17.14 23.54 -1.87
C LYS A 308 -16.75 24.77 -2.69
N ALA A 309 -15.47 25.15 -2.70
CA ALA A 309 -14.99 26.26 -3.51
C ALA A 309 -15.20 26.01 -5.02
N LYS A 310 -14.99 24.77 -5.49
CA LYS A 310 -15.27 24.38 -6.87
C LYS A 310 -16.76 24.48 -7.21
N GLN A 311 -17.65 24.00 -6.33
CA GLN A 311 -19.11 24.10 -6.50
C GLN A 311 -19.59 25.55 -6.53
N GLU A 312 -19.05 26.42 -5.66
CA GLU A 312 -19.38 27.85 -5.66
C GLU A 312 -18.90 28.55 -6.94
N ALA A 313 -17.73 28.18 -7.48
CA ALA A 313 -17.23 28.70 -8.74
C ALA A 313 -18.08 28.25 -9.94
N GLU A 314 -18.44 26.96 -9.99
CA GLU A 314 -19.32 26.40 -11.03
C GLU A 314 -20.73 27.02 -10.96
N ALA A 315 -21.27 27.25 -9.76
CA ALA A 315 -22.57 27.93 -9.59
C ALA A 315 -22.52 29.39 -10.07
N LYS A 316 -21.44 30.12 -9.78
CA LYS A 316 -21.23 31.49 -10.29
C LYS A 316 -21.12 31.50 -11.82
N ALA A 317 -20.34 30.59 -12.40
CA ALA A 317 -20.21 30.48 -13.86
C ALA A 317 -21.54 30.13 -14.54
N ALA A 318 -22.33 29.23 -13.94
CA ALA A 318 -23.66 28.89 -14.45
C ALA A 318 -24.65 30.06 -14.35
N ALA A 319 -24.60 30.84 -13.26
CA ALA A 319 -25.41 32.05 -13.11
C ALA A 319 -25.04 33.14 -14.13
N GLU A 320 -23.75 33.32 -14.40
CA GLU A 320 -23.26 34.29 -15.37
C GLU A 320 -23.63 33.91 -16.82
N LEU A 321 -23.57 32.62 -17.16
CA LEU A 321 -24.06 32.09 -18.44
C LEU A 321 -25.56 32.33 -18.64
N LYS A 322 -26.39 32.02 -17.62
CA LYS A 322 -27.84 32.28 -17.67
C LYS A 322 -28.14 33.77 -17.83
N ALA A 323 -27.43 34.65 -17.11
CA ALA A 323 -27.62 36.09 -17.24
C ALA A 323 -27.26 36.60 -18.64
N LYS A 324 -26.22 36.04 -19.27
CA LYS A 324 -25.83 36.37 -20.64
C LYS A 324 -26.86 35.89 -21.67
N GLU A 325 -27.37 34.67 -21.54
CA GLU A 325 -28.44 34.14 -22.40
C GLU A 325 -29.73 34.97 -22.31
N GLU A 326 -30.13 35.39 -21.11
CA GLU A 326 -31.30 36.27 -20.92
C GLU A 326 -31.10 37.67 -21.53
N ALA A 327 -29.89 38.22 -21.44
CA ALA A 327 -29.55 39.50 -22.06
C ALA A 327 -29.58 39.42 -23.60
N ASP A 328 -28.98 38.36 -24.17
CA ASP A 328 -28.96 38.12 -25.61
C ASP A 328 -30.39 37.87 -26.15
N ALA A 329 -31.23 37.15 -25.41
CA ALA A 329 -32.64 36.94 -25.76
C ALA A 329 -33.46 38.24 -25.75
N LYS A 330 -33.24 39.12 -24.76
CA LYS A 330 -33.85 40.47 -24.74
C LYS A 330 -33.40 41.33 -25.91
N ALA A 331 -32.11 41.34 -26.22
CA ALA A 331 -31.56 42.08 -27.35
C ALA A 331 -32.14 41.59 -28.69
N ALA A 332 -32.30 40.27 -28.87
CA ALA A 332 -32.90 39.69 -30.06
C ALA A 332 -34.39 40.06 -30.22
N LEU A 333 -35.16 40.10 -29.12
CA LEU A 333 -36.55 40.57 -29.12
C LEU A 333 -36.66 42.05 -29.48
N GLU A 334 -35.76 42.89 -28.95
CA GLU A 334 -35.74 44.33 -29.22
C GLU A 334 -35.36 44.63 -30.68
N LEU A 335 -34.44 43.86 -31.26
CA LEU A 335 -34.08 43.93 -32.68
C LEU A 335 -35.25 43.53 -33.59
N LYS A 336 -35.95 42.43 -33.28
CA LYS A 336 -37.16 42.03 -34.01
C LYS A 336 -38.27 43.08 -33.93
N ALA A 337 -38.47 43.71 -32.78
CA ALA A 337 -39.45 44.78 -32.63
C ALA A 337 -39.09 46.02 -33.47
N LYS A 338 -37.79 46.35 -33.58
CA LYS A 338 -37.30 47.44 -34.43
C LYS A 338 -37.50 47.13 -35.93
N GLU A 339 -37.17 45.92 -36.36
CA GLU A 339 -37.37 45.48 -37.75
C GLU A 339 -38.85 45.46 -38.15
N GLU A 340 -39.75 45.03 -37.26
CA GLU A 340 -41.20 45.09 -37.52
C GLU A 340 -41.73 46.53 -37.60
N ALA A 341 -41.18 47.46 -36.80
CA ALA A 341 -41.53 48.87 -36.86
C ALA A 341 -41.05 49.53 -38.17
N ASP A 342 -39.83 49.22 -38.62
CA ASP A 342 -39.28 49.72 -39.88
C ASP A 342 -39.99 49.09 -41.10
N ALA A 343 -40.40 47.81 -41.01
CA ALA A 343 -41.22 47.15 -42.02
C ALA A 343 -42.62 47.79 -42.15
N LYS A 344 -43.23 48.20 -41.02
CA LYS A 344 -44.49 48.98 -41.04
C LYS A 344 -44.30 50.38 -41.63
N ALA A 345 -43.19 51.05 -41.36
CA ALA A 345 -42.90 52.38 -41.90
C ALA A 345 -42.66 52.33 -43.43
N THR A 346 -41.97 51.30 -43.92
CA THR A 346 -41.76 51.09 -45.37
C THR A 346 -43.03 50.67 -46.10
N ALA A 347 -43.88 49.83 -45.48
CA ALA A 347 -45.20 49.49 -46.03
C ALA A 347 -46.12 50.71 -46.14
N ALA A 348 -46.10 51.62 -45.16
CA ALA A 348 -46.84 52.88 -45.22
C ALA A 348 -46.33 53.82 -46.33
N LYS A 349 -45.01 53.86 -46.55
CA LYS A 349 -44.40 54.66 -47.63
C LYS A 349 -44.74 54.12 -49.03
N LEU A 350 -44.71 52.80 -49.22
CA LEU A 350 -45.11 52.13 -50.48
C LEU A 350 -46.62 52.28 -50.77
N ALA A 351 -47.46 52.32 -49.75
CA ALA A 351 -48.88 52.58 -49.90
C ALA A 351 -49.15 54.04 -50.36
N ALA A 352 -48.40 55.01 -49.83
CA ALA A 352 -48.50 56.41 -50.26
C ALA A 352 -48.05 56.62 -51.72
N GLU A 353 -47.01 55.92 -52.19
CA GLU A 353 -46.54 56.01 -53.58
C GLU A 353 -47.52 55.34 -54.57
N LYS A 354 -48.18 54.24 -54.20
CA LYS A 354 -49.21 53.60 -55.05
C LYS A 354 -50.47 54.47 -55.23
N ILE A 355 -50.81 55.31 -54.26
CA ILE A 355 -51.93 56.27 -54.37
C ILE A 355 -51.56 57.47 -55.27
N ALA A 356 -50.28 57.85 -55.32
CA ALA A 356 -49.79 58.87 -56.23
C ALA A 356 -49.74 58.39 -57.70
N ALA A 357 -49.38 57.12 -57.94
CA ALA A 357 -49.32 56.53 -59.28
C ALA A 357 -50.70 56.31 -59.93
N THR A 358 -51.75 56.02 -59.15
CA THR A 358 -53.11 55.81 -59.69
C THR A 358 -53.79 57.11 -60.11
N LYS A 359 -53.43 58.26 -59.53
CA LYS A 359 -53.90 59.58 -60.00
C LYS A 359 -53.27 60.03 -61.32
N ALA A 360 -52.06 59.55 -61.67
CA ALA A 360 -51.37 59.95 -62.90
C ALA A 360 -51.79 59.15 -64.15
N ALA A 361 -52.37 57.95 -64.00
CA ALA A 361 -52.72 57.08 -65.13
C ALA A 361 -54.06 57.43 -65.82
N ALA A 362 -54.93 58.23 -65.19
CA ALA A 362 -56.28 58.54 -65.70
C ALA A 362 -56.34 59.65 -66.78
N MET A 363 -55.22 60.25 -67.19
CA MET A 363 -55.19 61.39 -68.12
C MET A 363 -54.56 61.13 -69.50
N LYS A 364 -54.23 59.88 -69.86
CA LYS A 364 -53.60 59.59 -71.16
C LYS A 364 -54.62 59.66 -72.31
N LYS A 365 -54.54 60.72 -73.12
CA LYS A 365 -55.29 60.87 -74.38
C LYS A 365 -54.78 59.89 -75.44
N THR A 366 -55.66 59.12 -76.06
CA THR A 366 -55.36 58.23 -77.20
C THR A 366 -55.72 58.91 -78.52
N THR A 367 -54.94 58.67 -79.57
CA THR A 367 -55.19 59.23 -80.92
C THR A 367 -55.66 58.12 -81.85
N ILE A 368 -56.83 58.27 -82.46
CA ILE A 368 -57.32 57.38 -83.51
C ILE A 368 -57.23 58.08 -84.87
N THR A 369 -57.09 57.30 -85.94
CA THR A 369 -57.12 57.82 -87.30
C THR A 369 -58.48 57.50 -87.90
N CYS A 370 -59.09 58.48 -88.56
CA CYS A 370 -60.43 58.43 -89.13
C CYS A 370 -60.36 58.80 -90.61
N VAL A 371 -61.06 58.08 -91.47
CA VAL A 371 -60.99 58.21 -92.93
C VAL A 371 -62.37 58.41 -93.55
N LYS A 372 -62.46 59.28 -94.56
CA LYS A 372 -63.66 59.50 -95.39
C LYS A 372 -63.22 59.64 -96.85
N GLY A 373 -63.37 58.57 -97.64
CA GLY A 373 -62.80 58.50 -98.98
C GLY A 373 -61.26 58.56 -98.93
N LYS A 374 -60.63 59.42 -99.73
CA LYS A 374 -59.17 59.63 -99.73
C LYS A 374 -58.66 60.58 -98.63
N LEU A 375 -59.54 61.18 -97.83
CA LEU A 375 -59.18 62.11 -96.74
C LEU A 375 -58.96 61.36 -95.42
N VAL A 376 -57.83 61.63 -94.76
CA VAL A 376 -57.42 61.02 -93.49
C VAL A 376 -57.31 62.11 -92.41
N LYS A 377 -57.93 61.90 -91.24
CA LYS A 377 -57.90 62.81 -90.09
C LYS A 377 -57.59 62.07 -88.79
N LYS A 378 -56.60 62.53 -88.02
CA LYS A 378 -56.30 62.00 -86.68
C LYS A 378 -57.09 62.76 -85.60
N VAL A 379 -57.64 62.03 -84.63
CA VAL A 379 -58.47 62.55 -83.55
C VAL A 379 -57.92 62.07 -82.21
N THR A 380 -57.50 62.99 -81.37
CA THR A 380 -56.88 62.71 -80.07
C THR A 380 -57.81 63.13 -78.93
N ALA A 381 -58.22 62.18 -78.10
CA ALA A 381 -59.03 62.42 -76.89
C ALA A 381 -58.85 61.27 -75.89
N ILE A 382 -59.40 61.37 -74.68
CA ILE A 382 -59.30 60.30 -73.68
C ILE A 382 -60.10 59.05 -74.12
N LYS A 383 -61.12 59.23 -74.97
CA LYS A 383 -61.89 58.17 -75.62
C LYS A 383 -62.36 58.66 -77.00
N PRO A 384 -61.47 58.72 -78.00
CA PRO A 384 -61.76 59.44 -79.24
C PRO A 384 -62.73 58.66 -80.13
N VAL A 385 -63.60 59.39 -80.83
CA VAL A 385 -64.57 58.85 -81.78
C VAL A 385 -64.43 59.63 -83.09
N CYS A 386 -64.58 58.96 -84.22
CA CYS A 386 -64.47 59.61 -85.51
C CYS A 386 -65.64 60.57 -85.75
N PRO A 387 -65.38 61.80 -86.26
CA PRO A 387 -66.43 62.75 -86.60
C PRO A 387 -67.42 62.14 -87.59
N LYS A 388 -68.69 62.55 -87.50
CA LYS A 388 -69.79 61.99 -88.30
C LYS A 388 -69.45 62.01 -89.80
N GLY A 389 -69.49 60.82 -90.42
CA GLY A 389 -69.13 60.61 -91.82
C GLY A 389 -67.69 60.14 -92.07
N TYR A 390 -66.82 60.11 -91.06
CA TYR A 390 -65.51 59.44 -91.10
C TYR A 390 -65.60 58.10 -90.36
N LYS A 391 -65.01 57.05 -90.92
CA LYS A 391 -64.88 55.74 -90.26
C LYS A 391 -63.50 55.61 -89.65
N LYS A 392 -63.40 54.94 -88.49
CA LYS A 392 -62.09 54.65 -87.90
C LYS A 392 -61.31 53.77 -88.87
N LYS A 393 -60.07 54.16 -89.14
CA LYS A 393 -59.14 53.38 -89.95
C LYS A 393 -58.74 52.12 -89.20
#